data_AF-A0A7W1GCQ3-F1
#
_entry.id   AF-A0A7W1GCQ3-F1
#
_cell.length_a   1.000
_cell.length_b   1.000
_cell.length_c   1.000
_cell.angle_alpha   90.00
_cell.angle_beta   90.00
_cell.angle_gamma   90.00
#
_symmetry.space_group_name_H-M   'P 1'
#
loop_
_entity.id
_entity.type
_entity.pdbx_description
1 polymer ?
#
loop_
_entity_poly.entity_id
_entity_poly.type
_entity_poly.pdbx_seq_one_letter_code
_entity_poly.pdbx_strand_id
1 'polypeptide(L)'
;VYGRTRRALARYGGVAGDAPGAELAARVAQRSGRNAGEMESLLRACEDVIAGAPVKDREALALVARLRELERELGIRMRAREVRQFSGR
;
A
#
# COMPACT_ATOMS: atom_id res chain seq x y z
N VAL A 1 -9.41 -3.68 -1.36
CA VAL A 1 -8.53 -2.48 -1.51
C VAL A 1 -7.05 -2.84 -1.35
N TYR A 2 -6.66 -3.43 -0.21
CA TYR A 2 -5.27 -3.80 0.09
C TYR A 2 -4.57 -4.64 -0.99
N GLY A 3 -5.21 -5.69 -1.54
CA GLY A 3 -4.57 -6.52 -2.58
C GLY A 3 -4.15 -5.77 -3.85
N ARG A 4 -4.80 -4.65 -4.19
CA ARG A 4 -4.35 -3.75 -5.27
C ARG A 4 -3.12 -2.96 -4.83
N THR A 5 -3.19 -2.37 -3.64
CA THR A 5 -2.11 -1.57 -3.05
C THR A 5 -0.84 -2.40 -2.85
N ARG A 6 -0.95 -3.62 -2.32
CA ARG A 6 0.17 -4.56 -2.13
C ARG A 6 0.90 -4.85 -3.44
N ARG A 7 0.18 -5.06 -4.54
CA ARG A 7 0.80 -5.25 -5.87
C ARG A 7 1.51 -4.00 -6.38
N ALA A 8 0.95 -2.81 -6.14
CA ALA A 8 1.60 -1.55 -6.51
C ALA A 8 2.86 -1.31 -5.68
N LEU A 9 2.80 -1.59 -4.37
CA LEU A 9 3.95 -1.52 -3.46
C LEU A 9 5.03 -2.52 -3.82
N ALA A 10 4.68 -3.76 -4.20
CA ALA A 10 5.65 -4.77 -4.62
C ALA A 10 6.43 -4.31 -5.87
N ARG A 11 5.72 -3.75 -6.85
CA ARG A 11 6.35 -3.15 -8.04
C ARG A 11 7.24 -1.96 -7.69
N TYR A 12 6.80 -1.10 -6.77
CA TYR A 12 7.58 0.03 -6.31
C TYR A 12 8.84 -0.40 -5.55
N GLY A 13 8.71 -1.39 -4.67
CA GLY A 13 9.78 -1.98 -3.86
C GLY A 13 10.75 -2.86 -4.66
N GLY A 14 10.37 -3.27 -5.87
CA GLY A 14 11.16 -4.19 -6.70
C GLY A 14 11.18 -5.62 -6.14
N VAL A 15 10.10 -6.05 -5.48
CA VAL A 15 9.96 -7.41 -4.92
C VAL A 15 8.86 -8.20 -5.63
N ALA A 16 8.89 -9.51 -5.46
CA ALA A 16 7.86 -10.40 -5.94
C ALA A 16 6.49 -10.07 -5.31
N GLY A 17 5.42 -10.32 -6.05
CA GLY A 17 4.06 -9.98 -5.61
C GLY A 17 3.55 -10.82 -4.42
N ASP A 18 4.22 -11.93 -4.12
CA ASP A 18 3.97 -12.85 -3.01
C ASP A 18 5.00 -12.69 -1.87
N ALA A 19 5.98 -11.80 -2.02
CA ALA A 19 7.03 -11.58 -1.02
C ALA A 19 6.45 -11.31 0.38
N PRO A 20 7.11 -11.79 1.46
CA PRO A 20 6.65 -11.56 2.83
C PRO A 20 6.40 -10.08 3.13
N GLY A 21 5.39 -9.79 3.95
CA GLY A 21 5.00 -8.41 4.30
C GLY A 21 6.16 -7.57 4.86
N ALA A 22 7.02 -8.19 5.68
CA ALA A 22 8.22 -7.56 6.24
C ALA A 22 9.26 -7.21 5.15
N GLU A 23 9.48 -8.10 4.18
CA GLU A 23 10.39 -7.84 3.06
C GLU A 23 9.86 -6.70 2.18
N LEU A 24 8.56 -6.74 1.86
CA LEU A 24 7.89 -5.67 1.13
C LEU A 24 8.01 -4.33 1.87
N ALA A 25 7.75 -4.31 3.18
CA ALA A 25 7.85 -3.13 4.02
C ALA A 25 9.25 -2.53 3.98
N ALA A 26 10.28 -3.34 4.20
CA ALA A 26 11.67 -2.91 4.21
C ALA A 26 12.08 -2.29 2.87
N ARG A 27 11.69 -2.92 1.76
CA ARG A 27 12.02 -2.45 0.39
C ARG A 27 11.31 -1.17 0.02
N VAL A 28 10.03 -1.05 0.37
CA VAL A 28 9.26 0.18 0.15
C VAL A 28 9.83 1.31 1.02
N ALA A 29 10.11 1.05 2.30
CA ALA A 29 10.69 2.03 3.21
C ALA A 29 12.05 2.53 2.72
N GLN A 30 12.94 1.62 2.32
CA GLN A 30 14.25 1.95 1.77
C GLN A 30 14.15 2.85 0.53
N ARG A 31 13.24 2.54 -0.41
CA ARG A 31 13.09 3.34 -1.65
C ARG A 31 12.37 4.66 -1.45
N SER A 32 11.49 4.74 -0.44
CA SER A 32 10.68 5.94 -0.17
C SER A 32 11.27 6.87 0.88
N GLY A 33 12.33 6.45 1.59
CA GLY A 33 12.89 7.19 2.73
C GLY A 33 11.99 7.20 3.97
N ARG A 34 10.97 6.33 4.02
CA ARG A 34 10.05 6.23 5.17
C ARG A 34 10.59 5.33 6.27
N ASN A 35 10.00 5.45 7.46
CA ASN A 35 10.28 4.56 8.58
C ASN A 35 9.83 3.12 8.26
N ALA A 36 10.76 2.17 8.37
CA ALA A 36 10.48 0.76 8.08
C ALA A 36 9.50 0.13 9.07
N GLY A 37 9.58 0.46 10.36
CA GLY A 37 8.69 -0.07 11.39
C GLY A 37 7.25 0.42 11.24
N GLU A 38 7.05 1.68 10.84
CA GLU A 38 5.71 2.19 10.53
C GLU A 38 5.11 1.52 9.28
N MET A 39 5.94 1.28 8.26
CA MET A 39 5.52 0.58 7.05
C MET A 39 5.14 -0.87 7.35
N GLU A 40 5.96 -1.58 8.11
CA GLU A 40 5.70 -2.95 8.52
C GLU A 40 4.43 -3.04 9.36
N SER A 41 4.26 -2.16 10.34
CA SER A 41 3.06 -2.11 11.19
C SER A 41 1.78 -1.89 10.35
N LEU A 42 1.84 -1.02 9.35
CA LEU A 42 0.71 -0.76 8.45
C LEU A 42 0.36 -1.99 7.61
N LEU A 43 1.37 -2.63 6.99
CA LEU A 43 1.14 -3.81 6.16
C LEU A 43 0.66 -4.99 7.01
N ARG A 44 1.26 -5.19 8.19
CA ARG A 44 0.88 -6.23 9.14
C ARG A 44 -0.57 -6.07 9.59
N ALA A 45 -0.98 -4.87 10.00
CA ALA A 45 -2.37 -4.62 10.39
C ALA A 45 -3.35 -4.92 9.24
N CYS A 46 -2.97 -4.65 7.98
CA CYS A 46 -3.81 -5.00 6.85
C CYS A 46 -3.86 -6.51 6.58
N GLU A 47 -2.76 -7.23 6.78
CA GLU A 47 -2.69 -8.68 6.64
C GLU A 47 -3.51 -9.38 7.72
N ASP A 48 -3.43 -8.92 8.97
CA ASP A 48 -4.21 -9.46 10.08
C ASP A 48 -5.71 -9.32 9.80
N VAL A 49 -6.17 -8.16 9.31
CA VAL A 49 -7.57 -7.94 8.91
C VAL A 49 -8.00 -8.89 7.78
N ILE A 50 -7.13 -9.15 6.80
CA ILE A 50 -7.42 -10.10 5.70
C ILE A 50 -7.47 -11.54 6.21
N ALA A 51 -6.64 -11.88 7.18
CA ALA A 51 -6.65 -13.17 7.84
C ALA A 51 -7.87 -13.39 8.76
N GLY A 52 -8.75 -12.40 8.88
CA GLY A 52 -9.99 -12.48 9.66
C GLY A 52 -9.88 -11.93 11.08
N ALA A 53 -8.81 -11.19 11.40
CA ALA A 53 -8.73 -10.50 12.67
C ALA A 53 -9.89 -9.49 12.81
N PRO A 54 -10.52 -9.42 14.00
CA PRO A 54 -11.58 -8.45 14.23
C PRO A 54 -11.02 -7.02 14.14
N VAL A 55 -11.72 -6.16 13.43
CA VAL A 55 -11.36 -4.75 13.27
C VAL A 55 -12.60 -3.89 13.39
N LYS A 56 -12.49 -2.76 14.09
CA LYS A 56 -13.60 -1.80 14.19
C LYS A 56 -13.73 -1.03 12.87
N ASP A 57 -14.94 -0.63 12.51
CA ASP A 57 -15.19 0.14 11.28
C ASP A 57 -14.29 1.37 11.16
N ARG A 58 -14.10 2.09 12.26
CA ARG A 58 -13.22 3.28 12.32
C ARG A 58 -11.76 2.94 12.03
N GLU A 59 -11.27 1.81 12.53
CA GLU A 59 -9.90 1.34 12.29
C GLU A 59 -9.73 0.86 10.86
N ALA A 60 -10.71 0.14 10.32
CA ALA A 60 -10.71 -0.29 8.93
C ALA A 60 -10.65 0.92 7.96
N LEU A 61 -11.44 1.96 8.24
CA LEU A 61 -11.42 3.21 7.48
C LEU A 61 -10.07 3.93 7.61
N ALA A 62 -9.48 3.96 8.80
CA ALA A 62 -8.16 4.56 9.03
C ALA A 62 -7.05 3.81 8.27
N LEU A 63 -7.06 2.48 8.25
CA LEU A 63 -6.13 1.66 7.48
C LEU A 63 -6.24 1.96 5.99
N VAL A 64 -7.47 2.00 5.46
CA VAL A 64 -7.69 2.37 4.05
C VAL A 64 -7.18 3.78 3.77
N ALA A 65 -7.46 4.76 4.62
CA ALA A 65 -6.99 6.13 4.43
C ALA A 65 -5.46 6.21 4.37
N ARG A 66 -4.77 5.56 5.32
CA ARG A 66 -3.29 5.49 5.36
C ARG A 66 -2.71 4.81 4.12
N LEU A 67 -3.34 3.72 3.64
CA LEU A 67 -2.92 3.07 2.38
C LEU A 67 -3.07 4.02 1.17
N ARG A 68 -4.17 4.79 1.10
CA ARG A 68 -4.38 5.72 -0.02
C ARG A 68 -3.41 6.89 0.03
N GLU A 69 -3.11 7.40 1.21
CA GLU A 69 -2.12 8.45 1.43
C GLU A 69 -0.73 7.98 1.01
N LEU A 70 -0.34 6.77 1.45
CA LEU A 70 0.90 6.14 1.02
C LEU A 70 0.97 6.01 -0.51
N GLU A 71 -0.10 5.53 -1.16
CA GLU A 71 -0.12 5.41 -2.62
C GLU A 71 -0.01 6.75 -3.35
N ARG A 72 -0.57 7.81 -2.77
CA ARG A 72 -0.52 9.16 -3.33
C ARG A 72 0.89 9.73 -3.21
N GLU A 73 1.51 9.62 -2.04
CA GLU A 73 2.84 10.16 -1.79
C GLU A 73 3.93 9.42 -2.57
N LEU A 74 3.81 8.10 -2.72
CA LEU A 74 4.73 7.32 -3.55
C LEU A 74 4.47 7.47 -5.06
N GLY A 75 3.42 8.20 -5.46
CA GLY A 75 3.05 8.36 -6.88
C GLY A 75 2.59 7.08 -7.58
N ILE A 76 2.41 5.97 -6.84
CA ILE A 76 2.11 4.64 -7.40
C ILE A 76 0.67 4.51 -7.93
N ARG A 77 -0.20 5.49 -7.64
CA ARG A 77 -1.57 5.55 -8.18
C ARG A 77 -1.75 6.35 -9.47
N MET A 78 -0.69 6.98 -10.01
CA MET A 78 -0.77 7.89 -11.16
C MET A 78 -0.95 7.21 -12.54
N ARG A 79 -1.23 5.90 -12.64
CA ARG A 79 -1.44 5.23 -13.95
C ARG A 79 -2.85 4.73 -14.25
N ALA A 80 -3.83 4.97 -13.37
CA ALA A 80 -5.20 4.49 -13.62
C ALA A 80 -6.22 5.59 -13.96
N ARG A 81 -5.91 6.88 -13.74
CA ARG A 81 -6.88 7.97 -13.97
C ARG A 81 -6.43 9.07 -14.93
N GLU A 82 -5.14 9.26 -15.16
CA GLU A 82 -4.66 10.18 -16.20
C GLU A 82 -4.92 9.66 -17.63
N VAL A 83 -5.02 8.33 -17.81
CA VAL A 83 -5.33 7.72 -19.13
C VAL A 83 -6.77 7.98 -19.59
N ARG A 84 -7.70 8.36 -18.69
CA ARG A 84 -9.11 8.60 -19.07
C ARG A 84 -9.56 10.07 -19.02
N GLN A 85 -8.68 11.00 -18.62
CA GLN A 85 -9.02 12.43 -18.58
C GLN A 85 -8.08 13.34 -19.39
N PHE A 86 -6.98 12.83 -19.95
CA PHE A 86 -6.13 13.58 -20.88
C PHE A 86 -6.40 13.27 -22.38
N SER A 87 -7.53 12.62 -22.68
CA SER A 87 -7.99 12.28 -24.05
C SER A 87 -9.39 12.86 -24.36
N GLY A 88 -9.81 13.89 -23.64
CA GLY A 88 -10.99 14.69 -23.96
C GLY A 88 -10.61 16.15 -24.11
N ARG A 89 -9.78 16.44 -25.13
CA ARG A 89 -9.65 17.78 -25.72
C ARG A 89 -10.37 17.74 -27.07
#